data_AF-A0AAV2BYR4-F1
#
_entry.id   AF-A0AAV2BYR4-F1
#
_cell.length_a   1.000
_cell.length_b   1.000
_cell.length_c   1.000
_cell.angle_alpha   90.00
_cell.angle_beta   90.00
_cell.angle_gamma   90.00
#
_symmetry.space_group_name_H-M   'P 1'
#
loop_
_entity.id
_entity.type
_entity.pdbx_description
1 polymer ?
#
loop_
_entity_poly.entity_id
_entity_poly.type
_entity_poly.pdbx_seq_one_letter_code
_entity_poly.pdbx_strand_id
1 'polypeptide(L)'
;MDKTEHLSLSNTIKDVHEKLRKSLHLTQDPNRVWQEHVKEEDLRKKYSQAMMKLATEVWDGKDCRIDWSYKTCMDFFYHGGLEKFHAREKKIKEFSTIKEGGKNEVSDDGMQINNYLNMNGQLKLLDIGSCYNPFSKISEFSCVAIDLTPATKVLSEDLVVHLEI
;
A
#
# COMPACT_ATOMS: atom_id res chain seq x y z
N MET A 1 -8.62 -24.72 3.68
CA MET A 1 -8.10 -24.92 2.32
C MET A 1 -7.00 -25.99 2.33
N ASP A 2 -6.97 -26.87 1.33
CA ASP A 2 -5.90 -27.86 1.16
C ASP A 2 -4.61 -27.20 0.62
N LYS A 3 -3.44 -27.80 0.92
CA LYS A 3 -2.11 -27.31 0.52
C LYS A 3 -1.97 -27.18 -1.00
N THR A 4 -2.60 -28.07 -1.75
CA THR A 4 -2.59 -28.08 -3.22
C THR A 4 -3.32 -26.86 -3.78
N GLU A 5 -4.49 -26.54 -3.22
CA GLU A 5 -5.28 -25.39 -3.62
C GLU A 5 -4.59 -24.08 -3.25
N HIS A 6 -4.06 -23.97 -2.02
CA HIS A 6 -3.26 -22.82 -1.61
C HIS A 6 -2.08 -22.55 -2.57
N LEU A 7 -1.35 -23.60 -2.97
CA LEU A 7 -0.24 -23.47 -3.91
C LEU A 7 -0.72 -23.02 -5.30
N SER A 8 -1.85 -23.55 -5.77
CA SER A 8 -2.44 -23.16 -7.06
C SER A 8 -2.85 -21.67 -7.09
N LEU A 9 -3.51 -21.19 -6.04
CA LEU A 9 -3.90 -19.78 -5.92
C LEU A 9 -2.65 -18.88 -5.86
N SER A 10 -1.64 -19.27 -5.07
CA SER A 10 -0.39 -18.52 -4.95
C SER A 10 0.37 -18.46 -6.28
N ASN A 11 0.41 -19.57 -7.03
CA ASN A 11 1.06 -19.61 -8.34
C ASN A 11 0.33 -18.74 -9.35
N THR A 12 -1.01 -18.75 -9.37
CA THR A 12 -1.80 -17.87 -10.24
C THR A 12 -1.40 -16.40 -10.09
N ILE A 13 -1.21 -15.93 -8.86
CA ILE A 13 -0.80 -14.55 -8.57
C ILE A 13 0.64 -14.30 -9.05
N LYS A 14 1.56 -15.21 -8.72
CA LYS A 14 2.98 -15.09 -9.11
C LYS A 14 3.15 -15.06 -10.62
N ASP A 15 2.45 -15.92 -11.34
CA ASP A 15 2.53 -16.05 -12.80
C ASP A 15 2.06 -14.77 -13.50
N VAL A 16 1.01 -14.12 -12.98
CA VAL A 16 0.55 -12.82 -13.50
C VAL A 16 1.62 -11.74 -13.30
N HIS A 17 2.20 -11.63 -12.10
CA HIS A 17 3.27 -10.65 -11.85
C HIS A 17 4.53 -10.94 -12.67
N GLU A 18 4.91 -12.22 -12.81
CA GLU A 18 6.05 -12.62 -13.63
C GLU A 18 5.83 -12.27 -15.10
N LYS A 19 4.63 -12.55 -15.64
CA LYS A 19 4.25 -12.16 -16.99
C LYS A 19 4.36 -10.66 -17.20
N LEU A 20 3.77 -9.85 -16.31
CA LEU A 20 3.82 -8.38 -16.41
C LEU A 20 5.26 -7.86 -16.39
N ARG A 21 6.11 -8.37 -15.48
CA ARG A 21 7.54 -8.00 -15.43
C ARG A 21 8.28 -8.37 -16.70
N LYS A 22 8.08 -9.58 -17.23
CA LYS A 22 8.69 -10.02 -18.49
C LYS A 22 8.23 -9.17 -19.67
N SER A 23 6.93 -8.90 -19.78
CA SER A 23 6.37 -8.05 -20.83
C SER A 23 6.93 -6.64 -20.77
N LEU A 24 7.05 -6.05 -19.58
CA LEU A 24 7.64 -4.72 -19.41
C LEU A 24 9.13 -4.72 -19.79
N HIS A 25 9.88 -5.72 -19.33
CA HIS A 25 11.29 -5.85 -19.68
C HIS A 25 11.50 -5.99 -21.20
N LEU A 26 10.63 -6.73 -21.89
CA LEU A 26 10.73 -6.94 -23.34
C LEU A 26 10.28 -5.72 -24.16
N THR A 27 9.21 -5.05 -23.75
CA THR A 27 8.60 -3.96 -24.53
C THR A 27 9.15 -2.59 -24.17
N GLN A 28 9.64 -2.42 -22.94
CA GLN A 28 10.04 -1.13 -22.36
C GLN A 28 8.91 -0.07 -22.42
N ASP A 29 7.65 -0.51 -22.51
CA ASP A 29 6.47 0.34 -22.64
C ASP A 29 5.40 -0.07 -21.61
N PRO A 30 5.34 0.61 -20.45
CA PRO A 30 4.35 0.34 -19.41
C PRO A 30 2.91 0.48 -19.90
N ASN A 31 2.64 1.46 -20.76
CA ASN A 31 1.28 1.71 -21.25
C ASN A 31 0.81 0.57 -22.12
N ARG A 32 1.67 0.09 -23.03
CA ARG A 32 1.35 -1.07 -23.86
C ARG A 32 1.11 -2.32 -23.01
N VAL A 33 1.99 -2.63 -22.06
CA VAL A 33 1.83 -3.80 -21.18
C VAL A 33 0.53 -3.73 -20.40
N TRP A 34 0.20 -2.55 -19.88
CA TRP A 34 -1.07 -2.33 -19.18
C TRP A 34 -2.27 -2.54 -20.09
N GLN A 35 -2.28 -1.93 -21.28
CA GLN A 35 -3.35 -2.05 -22.27
C GLN A 35 -3.54 -3.49 -22.77
N GLU A 36 -2.48 -4.28 -22.84
CA GLU A 36 -2.56 -5.71 -23.12
C GLU A 36 -3.15 -6.48 -21.93
N HIS A 37 -2.67 -6.22 -20.71
CA HIS A 37 -3.15 -6.87 -19.49
C HIS A 37 -4.66 -6.65 -19.25
N VAL A 38 -5.14 -5.41 -19.40
CA VAL A 38 -6.56 -5.09 -19.16
C VAL A 38 -7.50 -5.81 -20.12
N LYS A 39 -7.02 -6.25 -21.29
CA LYS A 39 -7.80 -7.04 -22.25
C LYS A 39 -7.90 -8.52 -21.89
N GLU A 40 -7.07 -9.02 -20.96
CA GLU A 40 -7.05 -10.42 -20.57
C GLU A 40 -8.07 -10.75 -19.48
N GLU A 41 -9.36 -10.57 -19.78
CA GLU A 41 -10.46 -10.63 -18.81
C GLU A 41 -10.44 -11.93 -17.96
N ASP A 42 -10.29 -13.10 -18.59
CA ASP A 42 -10.25 -14.38 -17.89
C ASP A 42 -9.07 -14.50 -16.92
N LEU A 43 -7.90 -13.99 -17.32
CA LEU A 43 -6.70 -13.99 -16.49
C LEU A 43 -6.89 -13.06 -15.29
N ARG A 44 -7.39 -11.85 -15.54
CA ARG A 44 -7.71 -10.86 -14.50
C ARG A 44 -8.74 -11.37 -13.50
N LYS A 45 -9.77 -12.08 -13.98
CA LYS A 45 -10.78 -12.70 -13.12
C LYS A 45 -10.18 -13.81 -12.25
N LYS A 46 -9.34 -14.68 -12.81
CA LYS A 46 -8.63 -15.71 -12.04
C LYS A 46 -7.71 -15.11 -11.00
N TYR A 47 -6.97 -14.06 -11.36
CA TYR A 47 -6.08 -13.32 -10.46
C TYR A 47 -6.84 -12.75 -9.26
N SER A 48 -7.89 -11.96 -9.52
CA SER A 48 -8.66 -11.29 -8.48
C SER A 48 -9.37 -12.28 -7.55
N GLN A 49 -9.90 -13.38 -8.10
CA GLN A 49 -10.48 -14.47 -7.31
C GLN A 49 -9.43 -15.16 -6.42
N ALA A 50 -8.23 -15.42 -6.95
CA ALA A 50 -7.15 -16.04 -6.18
C ALA A 50 -6.67 -15.13 -5.05
N MET A 51 -6.47 -13.83 -5.33
CA MET A 51 -6.13 -12.81 -4.34
C MET A 51 -7.17 -12.75 -3.22
N MET A 52 -8.45 -12.64 -3.58
CA MET A 52 -9.53 -12.53 -2.61
C MET A 52 -9.61 -13.78 -1.73
N LYS A 53 -9.58 -14.97 -2.34
CA LYS A 53 -9.69 -16.24 -1.62
C LYS A 53 -8.54 -16.44 -0.64
N LEU A 54 -7.30 -16.18 -1.05
CA LEU A 54 -6.16 -16.24 -0.12
C LEU A 54 -6.32 -15.24 1.02
N ALA A 55 -6.75 -14.02 0.71
CA ALA A 55 -6.88 -12.97 1.71
C ALA A 55 -7.95 -13.27 2.75
N THR A 56 -9.08 -13.85 2.37
CA THR A 56 -10.22 -14.10 3.28
C THR A 56 -10.19 -15.47 3.94
N GLU A 57 -9.50 -16.47 3.36
CA GLU A 57 -9.52 -17.85 3.89
C GLU A 57 -8.18 -18.32 4.48
N VAL A 58 -7.07 -17.61 4.22
CA VAL A 58 -5.72 -18.02 4.67
C VAL A 58 -5.04 -16.94 5.48
N TRP A 59 -5.08 -15.71 4.97
CA TRP A 59 -4.43 -14.58 5.61
C TRP A 59 -5.31 -13.90 6.65
N ASP A 60 -6.57 -14.33 6.77
CA ASP A 60 -7.50 -13.88 7.79
C ASP A 60 -7.28 -14.67 9.10
N GLY A 61 -6.85 -13.97 10.14
CA GLY A 61 -6.43 -14.55 11.41
C GLY A 61 -5.98 -13.50 12.43
N LYS A 62 -5.67 -13.92 13.67
CA LYS A 62 -5.13 -13.02 14.70
C LYS A 62 -3.83 -12.37 14.21
N ASP A 63 -3.76 -11.04 14.32
CA ASP A 63 -2.64 -10.21 13.85
C ASP A 63 -2.41 -10.31 12.34
N CYS A 64 -3.49 -10.41 11.56
CA CYS A 64 -3.41 -10.27 10.10
C CYS A 64 -2.82 -8.90 9.72
N ARG A 65 -2.35 -8.77 8.46
CA ARG A 65 -1.75 -7.53 7.94
C ARG A 65 -2.64 -6.31 8.22
N ILE A 66 -3.96 -6.46 8.12
CA ILE A 66 -4.91 -5.37 8.29
C ILE A 66 -4.92 -4.86 9.73
N ASP A 67 -5.03 -5.78 10.70
CA ASP A 67 -4.96 -5.45 12.13
C ASP A 67 -3.62 -4.82 12.49
N TRP A 68 -2.53 -5.39 11.98
CA TRP A 68 -1.19 -4.87 12.23
C TRP A 68 -1.00 -3.47 11.64
N SER A 69 -1.46 -3.24 10.42
CA SER A 69 -1.42 -1.92 9.77
C SER A 69 -2.27 -0.91 10.53
N TYR A 70 -3.49 -1.27 10.94
CA TYR A 70 -4.34 -0.41 11.76
C TYR A 70 -3.65 0.00 13.06
N LYS A 71 -3.19 -0.98 13.85
CA LYS A 71 -2.49 -0.73 15.13
C LYS A 71 -1.27 0.17 14.92
N THR A 72 -0.45 -0.14 13.92
CA THR A 72 0.76 0.63 13.60
C THR A 72 0.43 2.08 13.24
N CYS A 73 -0.60 2.32 12.41
CA CYS A 73 -1.04 3.66 12.07
C CYS A 73 -1.58 4.42 13.29
N MET A 74 -2.43 3.78 14.11
CA MET A 74 -2.97 4.42 15.31
C MET A 74 -1.86 4.76 16.30
N ASP A 75 -0.93 3.84 16.52
CA ASP A 75 0.18 4.05 17.44
C ASP A 75 1.11 5.17 16.96
N PHE A 76 1.37 5.22 15.64
CA PHE A 76 2.21 6.28 15.07
C PHE A 76 1.52 7.63 15.12
N PHE A 77 0.32 7.77 14.56
CA PHE A 77 -0.31 9.08 14.38
C PHE A 77 -1.06 9.59 15.62
N TYR A 78 -1.62 8.72 16.45
CA TYR A 78 -2.48 9.11 17.57
C TYR A 78 -1.92 8.77 18.96
N HIS A 79 -0.99 7.81 19.10
CA HIS A 79 -0.48 7.38 20.42
C HIS A 79 0.99 7.75 20.68
N GLY A 80 1.42 8.94 20.23
CA GLY A 80 2.72 9.48 20.61
C GLY A 80 3.88 9.10 19.68
N GLY A 81 3.63 8.33 18.61
CA GLY A 81 4.69 7.89 17.70
C GLY A 81 5.25 9.01 16.82
N LEU A 82 4.39 9.88 16.30
CA LEU A 82 4.74 11.04 15.49
C LEU A 82 5.54 12.06 16.32
N GLU A 83 5.16 12.27 17.57
CA GLU A 83 5.85 13.12 18.53
C GLU A 83 7.24 12.57 18.85
N LYS A 84 7.35 11.25 19.08
CA LYS A 84 8.64 10.58 19.26
C LYS A 84 9.52 10.71 18.02
N PHE A 85 8.94 10.56 16.83
CA PHE A 85 9.64 10.76 15.56
C PHE A 85 10.18 12.20 15.44
N HIS A 86 9.35 13.22 15.70
CA HIS A 86 9.78 14.62 15.71
C HIS A 86 10.90 14.88 16.70
N ALA A 87 10.77 14.39 17.94
CA ALA A 87 11.79 14.56 18.97
C ALA A 87 13.12 13.93 18.56
N ARG A 88 13.09 12.79 17.84
CA ARG A 88 14.28 12.15 17.29
C ARG A 88 14.90 12.98 16.16
N GLU A 89 14.09 13.41 15.19
CA GLU A 89 14.57 14.22 14.05
C GLU A 89 15.18 15.55 14.51
N LYS A 90 14.58 16.20 15.52
CA LYS A 90 15.11 17.42 16.12
C LYS A 90 16.50 17.19 16.72
N LYS A 91 16.68 16.12 17.51
CA LYS A 91 18.00 15.77 18.08
C LYS A 91 19.06 15.50 17.02
N ILE A 92 18.69 14.82 15.93
CA ILE A 92 19.61 14.53 14.82
C ILE A 92 20.04 15.84 14.15
N LYS A 93 19.09 16.74 13.85
CA LYS A 93 19.38 18.05 13.27
C LYS A 93 20.27 18.88 14.18
N GLU A 94 19.94 18.99 15.47
CA GLU A 94 20.75 19.70 16.47
C GLU A 94 22.20 19.18 16.49
N PHE A 95 22.38 17.86 16.50
CA PHE A 95 23.70 17.24 16.49
C PHE A 95 24.50 17.55 15.20
N SER A 96 23.83 17.56 14.05
CA SER A 96 24.45 17.92 12.77
C SER A 96 24.81 19.42 12.68
N THR A 97 23.92 20.31 13.14
CA THR A 97 24.15 21.77 13.15
C THR A 97 25.31 22.16 14.08
N ILE A 98 25.45 21.50 15.24
CA ILE A 98 26.59 21.71 16.14
C ILE A 98 27.92 21.34 15.46
N LYS A 99 27.93 20.29 14.63
CA LYS A 99 29.13 19.89 13.87
C LYS A 99 29.48 20.84 12.73
N GLU A 100 28.50 21.50 12.13
CA GLU A 100 28.69 22.37 10.96
C GLU A 100 28.84 23.87 11.32
N GLY A 101 28.77 24.24 12.60
CA GLY A 101 29.04 25.61 13.08
C GLY A 101 28.04 26.67 12.60
N GLY A 102 26.94 26.27 11.97
CA GLY A 102 25.95 27.17 11.38
C GLY A 102 24.87 27.61 12.38
N LYS A 103 24.65 28.92 12.51
CA LYS A 103 23.43 29.47 13.12
C LYS A 103 22.35 29.56 12.05
N ASN A 104 21.56 28.50 11.88
CA ASN A 104 20.33 28.57 11.08
C ASN A 104 19.14 28.50 12.02
N GLU A 105 18.35 29.57 12.06
CA GLU A 105 16.99 29.55 12.61
C GLU A 105 16.14 28.71 11.66
N VAL A 106 15.88 27.46 12.03
CA VAL A 106 15.03 26.56 11.26
C VAL A 106 13.59 26.81 11.70
N SER A 107 12.76 27.28 10.77
CA SER A 107 11.31 27.29 10.94
C SER A 107 10.84 25.87 11.26
N ASP A 108 10.22 25.71 12.43
CA ASP A 108 9.59 24.47 12.86
C ASP A 108 8.34 24.22 12.01
N ASP A 109 8.53 23.77 10.78
CA ASP A 109 7.46 23.24 9.93
C ASP A 109 7.15 21.80 10.36
N GLY A 110 7.01 21.60 11.67
CA GLY A 110 6.78 20.32 12.30
C GLY A 110 5.62 19.62 11.62
N MET A 111 5.81 18.34 11.28
CA MET A 111 4.87 17.58 10.46
C MET A 111 3.59 17.31 11.26
N GLN A 112 2.66 18.27 11.30
CA GLN A 112 1.45 18.15 12.10
C GLN A 112 0.58 17.00 11.61
N ILE A 113 -0.09 16.32 12.53
CA ILE A 113 -1.04 15.24 12.20
C ILE A 113 -2.07 15.70 11.15
N ASN A 114 -2.47 16.98 11.19
CA ASN A 114 -3.39 17.60 10.25
C ASN A 114 -2.98 17.45 8.78
N ASN A 115 -1.69 17.34 8.48
CA ASN A 115 -1.20 17.14 7.11
C ASN A 115 -1.61 15.76 6.55
N TYR A 116 -1.86 14.79 7.42
CA TYR A 116 -2.25 13.43 7.08
C TYR A 116 -3.76 13.20 7.12
N LEU A 117 -4.51 14.14 7.67
CA LEU A 117 -5.96 14.03 7.77
C LEU A 117 -6.65 14.59 6.52
N ASN A 118 -7.85 14.09 6.24
CA ASN A 118 -8.81 14.73 5.36
C ASN A 118 -9.67 15.75 6.14
N MET A 119 -10.61 16.40 5.46
CA MET A 119 -11.50 17.39 6.08
C MET A 119 -12.40 16.83 7.19
N ASN A 120 -12.60 15.51 7.23
CA ASN A 120 -13.39 14.81 8.24
C ASN A 120 -12.54 14.30 9.42
N GLY A 121 -11.23 14.62 9.44
CA GLY A 121 -10.32 14.13 10.47
C GLY A 121 -9.91 12.66 10.31
N GLN A 122 -10.11 12.07 9.13
CA GLN A 122 -9.68 10.69 8.85
C GLN A 122 -8.28 10.67 8.25
N LEU A 123 -7.46 9.69 8.63
CA LEU A 123 -6.13 9.48 8.05
C LEU A 123 -6.25 9.09 6.57
N LYS A 124 -5.58 9.85 5.70
CA LYS A 124 -5.47 9.52 4.28
C LYS A 124 -4.59 8.28 4.12
N LEU A 125 -5.14 7.24 3.52
CA LEU A 125 -4.46 5.96 3.30
C LEU A 125 -4.46 5.62 1.81
N LEU A 126 -3.32 5.20 1.29
CA LEU A 126 -3.19 4.59 -0.04
C LEU A 126 -2.87 3.10 0.16
N ASP A 127 -3.82 2.22 -0.18
CA ASP A 127 -3.65 0.76 -0.09
C ASP A 127 -3.37 0.17 -1.47
N ILE A 128 -2.11 -0.20 -1.70
CA ILE A 128 -1.65 -0.80 -2.96
C ILE A 128 -1.72 -2.33 -2.86
N GLY A 129 -2.28 -2.97 -3.89
CA GLY A 129 -2.54 -4.41 -3.87
C GLY A 129 -3.71 -4.75 -2.93
N SER A 130 -4.71 -3.86 -2.93
CA SER A 130 -5.81 -3.89 -1.96
C SER A 130 -6.78 -5.04 -2.20
N CYS A 131 -6.87 -5.54 -3.44
CA CYS A 131 -7.78 -6.56 -3.95
C CYS A 131 -9.28 -6.31 -3.72
N TYR A 132 -9.72 -6.25 -2.46
CA TYR A 132 -11.10 -6.09 -2.01
C TYR A 132 -11.31 -4.92 -1.04
N ASN A 133 -10.28 -4.08 -0.79
CA ASN A 133 -10.36 -2.88 0.05
C ASN A 133 -10.82 -3.13 1.49
N PRO A 134 -10.02 -3.88 2.27
CA PRO A 134 -10.33 -4.17 3.67
C PRO A 134 -10.43 -2.90 4.53
N PHE A 135 -9.65 -1.85 4.22
CA PHE A 135 -9.63 -0.62 5.00
C PHE A 135 -10.87 0.26 4.83
N SER A 136 -11.71 0.02 3.81
CA SER A 136 -12.99 0.73 3.62
C SER A 136 -13.95 0.62 4.82
N LYS A 137 -13.78 -0.40 5.66
CA LYS A 137 -14.62 -0.65 6.83
C LYS A 137 -14.13 0.05 8.10
N ILE A 138 -12.96 0.71 8.04
CA ILE A 138 -12.32 1.33 9.20
C ILE A 138 -12.56 2.84 9.12
N SER A 139 -13.34 3.37 10.06
CA SER A 139 -13.80 4.77 10.08
C SER A 139 -12.67 5.79 10.16
N GLU A 140 -11.55 5.42 10.76
CA GLU A 140 -10.39 6.25 10.99
C GLU A 140 -9.59 6.49 9.70
N PHE A 141 -9.84 5.72 8.64
CA PHE A 141 -9.16 5.85 7.36
C PHE A 141 -10.06 6.41 6.26
N SER A 142 -9.47 7.32 5.49
CA SER A 142 -9.94 7.73 4.17
C SER A 142 -9.06 7.02 3.14
N CYS A 143 -9.47 5.81 2.75
CA CYS A 143 -8.65 4.93 1.94
C CYS A 143 -8.91 5.09 0.43
N VAL A 144 -7.84 5.33 -0.32
CA VAL A 144 -7.78 5.09 -1.77
C VAL A 144 -7.15 3.71 -1.97
N ALA A 145 -7.91 2.79 -2.54
CA ALA A 145 -7.50 1.41 -2.71
C ALA A 145 -7.27 1.09 -4.20
N ILE A 146 -6.10 0.55 -4.53
CA ILE A 146 -5.68 0.27 -5.90
C ILE A 146 -5.16 -1.17 -6.00
N ASP A 147 -5.44 -1.82 -7.13
CA ASP A 147 -4.98 -3.17 -7.44
C ASP A 147 -4.79 -3.35 -8.97
N LEU A 148 -4.07 -4.38 -9.40
CA LEU A 148 -3.95 -4.77 -10.82
C LEU A 148 -5.30 -5.17 -11.40
N THR A 149 -6.11 -5.90 -10.63
CA THR A 149 -7.50 -6.16 -10.99
C THR A 149 -8.27 -6.32 -9.69
N PRO A 150 -9.20 -5.39 -9.40
CA PRO A 150 -9.97 -5.49 -8.18
C PRO A 150 -10.95 -6.66 -8.22
N ALA A 151 -11.10 -7.36 -7.10
CA ALA A 151 -12.10 -8.42 -6.95
C ALA A 151 -13.53 -7.88 -6.78
N THR A 152 -13.66 -6.59 -6.49
CA THR A 152 -14.94 -5.90 -6.33
C THR A 152 -14.99 -4.64 -7.20
N LYS A 153 -16.17 -4.27 -7.70
CA LYS A 153 -16.37 -3.09 -8.57
C LYS A 153 -16.13 -1.73 -7.88
N VAL A 154 -15.73 -1.71 -6.61
CA VAL A 154 -15.64 -0.51 -5.76
C VAL A 154 -14.25 0.16 -5.86
N LEU A 155 -13.36 -0.37 -6.70
CA LEU A 155 -11.96 0.09 -6.81
C LEU A 155 -11.70 0.73 -8.17
N SER A 156 -10.83 1.74 -8.19
CA SER A 156 -10.35 2.36 -9.43
C SER A 156 -9.42 1.39 -10.16
N GLU A 157 -9.67 1.16 -11.44
CA GLU A 157 -8.87 0.26 -12.30
C GLU A 157 -7.54 0.87 -12.77
N ASP A 158 -7.01 1.91 -12.13
CA ASP A 158 -5.85 2.64 -12.66
C ASP A 158 -4.55 2.20 -11.96
N LEU A 159 -3.84 1.25 -12.58
CA LEU A 159 -2.47 0.93 -12.18
C LEU A 159 -1.53 0.85 -13.40
N VAL A 160 -1.03 1.98 -13.89
CA VAL A 160 0.26 2.01 -14.61
C VAL A 160 1.36 2.19 -13.57
N VAL A 161 1.80 1.10 -12.93
CA VAL A 161 3.02 1.17 -12.13
C VAL A 161 4.18 1.42 -13.10
N HIS A 162 4.81 2.59 -12.98
CA HIS A 162 6.18 2.77 -13.47
C HIS A 162 7.04 1.85 -12.60
N LEU A 163 7.17 0.58 -12.99
CA LEU A 163 8.05 -0.39 -12.36
C LEU A 163 9.48 -0.04 -12.78
N GLU A 164 10.05 0.99 -12.16
CA GLU A 164 11.49 1.08 -12.00
C GLU A 164 11.85 0.20 -10.79
N ILE A 165 12.31 -1.02 -11.06
CA ILE A 165 13.07 -1.86 -10.11
C ILE A 165 14.50 -1.89 -10.62
#